data_AF-A0AB39F483-F1
#
_entry.id   AF-A0AB39F483-F1
#
_cell.length_a   1.000
_cell.length_b   1.000
_cell.length_c   1.000
_cell.angle_alpha   90.00
_cell.angle_beta   90.00
_cell.angle_gamma   90.00
#
_symmetry.space_group_name_H-M   'P 1'
#
loop_
_entity.id
_entity.type
_entity.pdbx_description
1 polymer ?
#
loop_
_entity_poly.entity_id
_entity_poly.type
_entity_poly.pdbx_seq_one_letter_code
_entity_poly.pdbx_strand_id
1 'polypeptide(L)'
;MANSIDSVTARARLKARRDAYWHKIATGCYIGFRKTTRDSTGSWIARYWDDAHRKQHFQSLGQLDEYLPGDRFDKAVALARD
;
A
#
# COMPACT_ATOMS: atom_id res chain seq x y z
N MET A 1 -9.89 -12.29 -9.10
CA MET A 1 -10.42 -11.28 -8.15
C MET A 1 -9.36 -10.22 -7.92
N ALA A 2 -9.71 -8.94 -8.01
CA ALA A 2 -8.80 -7.85 -7.66
C ALA A 2 -8.61 -7.85 -6.13
N ASN A 3 -7.36 -7.98 -5.67
CA ASN A 3 -7.04 -7.88 -4.24
C ASN A 3 -7.05 -6.41 -3.83
N SER A 4 -8.25 -5.87 -3.69
CA SER A 4 -8.50 -4.50 -3.27
C SER A 4 -7.94 -4.24 -1.87
N ILE A 5 -7.15 -3.18 -1.75
CA ILE A 5 -6.61 -2.68 -0.47
C ILE A 5 -7.21 -1.31 -0.11
N ASP A 6 -8.11 -0.78 -0.94
CA ASP A 6 -8.84 0.47 -0.72
C ASP A 6 -9.69 0.37 0.57
N SER A 7 -10.54 -0.66 0.64
CA SER A 7 -11.49 -0.83 1.72
C SER A 7 -10.92 -1.58 2.92
N VAL A 8 -11.33 -1.17 4.12
CA VAL A 8 -10.95 -1.82 5.39
C VAL A 8 -11.38 -3.29 5.41
N THR A 9 -12.60 -3.57 4.97
CA THR A 9 -13.16 -4.92 4.88
C THR A 9 -12.39 -5.80 3.89
N ALA A 10 -11.98 -5.24 2.76
CA ALA A 10 -11.14 -5.94 1.78
C ALA A 10 -9.77 -6.27 2.40
N ARG A 11 -9.10 -5.30 3.04
CA ARG A 11 -7.84 -5.49 3.78
C ARG A 11 -7.94 -6.52 4.90
N ALA A 12 -9.07 -6.55 5.61
CA ALA A 12 -9.33 -7.53 6.67
C ALA A 12 -9.38 -8.96 6.11
N ARG A 13 -9.98 -9.13 4.91
CA ARG A 13 -10.09 -10.43 4.20
C ARG A 13 -8.79 -10.87 3.51
N LEU A 14 -7.79 -9.99 3.37
CA LEU A 14 -6.52 -10.35 2.75
C LEU A 14 -5.77 -11.38 3.60
N LYS A 15 -5.21 -12.38 2.90
CA LYS A 15 -4.36 -13.40 3.51
C LYS A 15 -3.01 -12.79 3.89
N ALA A 16 -2.53 -13.08 5.10
CA ALA A 16 -1.18 -12.72 5.50
C ALA A 16 -0.17 -13.40 4.55
N ARG A 17 0.73 -12.61 3.96
CA ARG A 17 1.72 -13.07 2.98
C ARG A 17 2.97 -12.21 3.08
N ARG A 18 4.11 -12.76 2.64
CA ARG A 18 5.40 -12.08 2.66
C ARG A 18 5.48 -10.93 1.64
N ASP A 19 4.81 -11.08 0.50
CA ASP A 19 4.83 -10.11 -0.59
C ASP A 19 3.68 -9.08 -0.50
N ALA A 20 3.89 -7.84 -0.89
CA ALA A 20 2.85 -6.80 -0.77
C ALA A 20 1.72 -6.99 -1.79
N TYR A 21 0.49 -6.67 -1.39
CA TYR A 21 -0.62 -6.53 -2.31
C TYR A 21 -0.50 -5.17 -3.01
N TRP A 22 -0.13 -5.19 -4.28
CA TRP A 22 0.03 -3.99 -5.09
C TRP A 22 -1.30 -3.52 -5.68
N HIS A 23 -1.54 -2.23 -5.56
CA HIS A 23 -2.65 -1.52 -6.15
C HIS A 23 -2.11 -0.35 -6.97
N LYS A 24 -2.55 -0.24 -8.22
CA LYS A 24 -2.14 0.85 -9.10
C LYS A 24 -2.93 2.10 -8.75
N ILE A 25 -2.25 3.19 -8.40
CA ILE A 25 -2.89 4.47 -8.05
C ILE A 25 -2.77 5.50 -9.16
N ALA A 26 -1.73 5.40 -9.99
CA ALA A 26 -1.53 6.22 -11.18
C ALA A 26 -0.63 5.48 -12.19
N THR A 27 -0.42 6.06 -13.37
CA THR A 27 0.59 5.56 -14.30
C THR A 27 1.97 5.72 -13.69
N GLY A 28 2.73 4.62 -13.59
CA GLY A 28 4.03 4.60 -12.94
C GLY A 28 3.99 4.53 -11.40
N CYS A 29 2.87 4.83 -10.74
CA CYS A 29 2.79 4.83 -9.27
C CYS A 29 1.82 3.76 -8.72
N TYR A 30 2.31 3.01 -7.73
CA TYR A 30 1.65 1.88 -7.10
C TYR A 30 1.76 2.00 -5.59
N ILE A 31 0.71 1.58 -4.89
CA ILE A 31 0.72 1.42 -3.45
C ILE A 31 0.60 -0.05 -3.08
N GLY A 32 1.50 -0.51 -2.23
CA GLY A 32 1.59 -1.87 -1.73
C GLY A 32 1.13 -1.93 -0.28
N PHE A 33 0.27 -2.88 0.03
CA PHE A 33 -0.10 -3.21 1.41
C PHE A 33 0.41 -4.61 1.76
N ARG A 34 1.31 -4.70 2.73
CA ARG A 34 1.84 -5.97 3.23
C ARG A 34 1.21 -6.30 4.57
N LYS A 35 0.58 -7.47 4.64
CA LYS A 35 -0.03 -7.99 5.87
C LYS A 35 0.80 -9.14 6.43
N THR A 36 1.47 -8.91 7.55
CA THR A 36 2.37 -9.91 8.18
C THR A 36 1.59 -10.93 9.02
N THR A 37 0.53 -10.50 9.72
CA THR A 37 -0.36 -11.39 10.49
C THR A 37 -1.82 -11.01 10.24
N ARG A 38 -2.77 -11.88 10.61
CA ARG A 38 -4.22 -11.64 10.40
C ARG A 38 -4.71 -10.35 11.08
N ASP A 39 -4.15 -10.03 12.23
CA ASP A 39 -4.55 -8.92 13.10
C ASP A 39 -3.63 -7.69 12.98
N SER A 40 -2.46 -7.83 12.35
CA SER A 40 -1.55 -6.70 12.17
C SER A 40 -2.19 -5.63 11.29
N THR A 41 -1.98 -4.37 11.71
CA THR A 41 -2.23 -3.12 10.96
C THR A 41 -1.69 -3.18 9.53
N GLY A 42 -0.66 -4.01 9.29
CA GLY A 42 0.03 -4.13 8.02
C GLY A 42 0.99 -2.96 7.78
N SER A 43 1.85 -3.09 6.78
CA SER A 43 2.78 -2.04 6.38
C SER A 43 2.51 -1.60 4.95
N TRP A 44 2.56 -0.31 4.74
CA TRP A 44 2.36 0.36 3.46
C TRP A 44 3.69 0.64 2.79
N ILE A 45 3.73 0.42 1.49
CA ILE A 45 4.93 0.57 0.67
C ILE A 45 4.51 1.27 -0.62
N ALA A 46 4.97 2.49 -0.85
CA ALA A 46 4.82 3.15 -2.14
C ALA A 46 5.88 2.63 -3.12
N ARG A 47 5.49 2.54 -4.39
CA ARG A 47 6.35 2.15 -5.47
C ARG A 47 6.07 3.00 -6.69
N TYR A 48 7.01 3.86 -7.05
CA TYR A 48 6.91 4.71 -8.23
C TYR A 48 8.01 4.39 -9.24
N TRP A 49 7.69 4.61 -10.51
CA TRP A 49 8.61 4.50 -11.62
C TRP A 49 9.16 5.88 -11.93
N ASP A 50 10.47 6.04 -11.76
CA ASP A 50 11.20 7.22 -12.16
C ASP A 50 11.63 7.04 -13.62
N ASP A 51 10.95 7.77 -14.52
CA ASP A 51 11.24 7.70 -15.96
C ASP A 51 12.59 8.35 -16.31
N ALA A 52 12.96 9.42 -15.59
CA ALA A 52 14.19 10.17 -15.82
C ALA A 52 15.44 9.30 -15.57
N HIS A 53 15.41 8.44 -14.55
CA HIS A 53 16.50 7.53 -14.18
C HIS A 53 16.25 6.08 -14.60
N ARG A 54 15.09 5.79 -15.24
CA ARG A 54 14.61 4.44 -15.59
C ARG A 54 14.71 3.45 -14.44
N LYS A 55 14.30 3.88 -13.25
CA LYS A 55 14.45 3.12 -12.00
C LYS A 55 13.13 3.00 -11.26
N GLN A 56 12.98 1.89 -10.57
CA GLN A 56 11.85 1.67 -9.69
C GLN A 56 12.24 2.05 -8.27
N HIS A 57 11.55 3.05 -7.73
CA HIS A 57 11.74 3.52 -6.37
C HIS A 57 10.73 2.86 -5.46
N PHE A 58 11.18 2.48 -4.26
CA PHE A 58 10.37 1.88 -3.23
C PHE A 58 10.51 2.72 -1.97
N GLN A 59 9.39 3.13 -1.41
CA GLN A 59 9.35 3.93 -0.20
C GLN A 59 8.47 3.24 0.83
N SER A 60 9.04 2.94 1.99
CA SER A 60 8.28 2.34 3.09
C SER A 60 7.55 3.45 3.84
N LEU A 61 6.21 3.41 3.84
CA LEU A 61 5.37 4.39 4.52
C LEU A 61 5.02 4.01 5.97
N GLY A 62 5.42 2.80 6.40
CA GLY A 62 5.12 2.31 7.74
C GLY A 62 3.69 1.78 7.88
N GLN A 63 3.18 1.72 9.11
CA GLN A 63 1.89 1.07 9.40
C GLN A 63 0.70 2.03 9.33
N LEU A 64 0.97 3.34 9.42
CA LEU A 64 -0.06 4.39 9.47
C LEU A 64 -1.09 4.12 10.58
N ASP A 65 -0.66 3.52 11.69
CA ASP A 65 -1.55 3.16 12.80
C ASP A 65 -2.16 4.37 13.50
N GLU A 66 -1.50 5.53 13.40
CA GLU A 66 -1.98 6.84 13.84
C GLU A 66 -3.30 7.27 13.17
N TYR A 67 -3.60 6.74 11.98
CA TYR A 67 -4.82 7.06 11.23
C TYR A 67 -5.89 5.99 11.40
N LEU A 68 -7.16 6.39 11.22
CA LEU A 68 -8.28 5.46 11.20
C LEU A 68 -8.12 4.43 10.06
N PRO A 69 -8.61 3.19 10.25
CA PRO A 69 -8.44 2.14 9.25
C PRO A 69 -8.89 2.54 7.85
N GLY A 70 -9.98 3.33 7.72
CA GLY A 70 -10.47 3.87 6.44
C GLY A 70 -9.48 4.82 5.79
N ASP A 71 -8.97 5.78 6.56
CA ASP A 71 -8.10 6.86 6.07
C ASP A 71 -6.68 6.42 5.73
N ARG A 72 -6.22 5.29 6.30
CA ARG A 72 -4.87 4.75 6.02
C ARG A 72 -4.58 4.58 4.54
N PHE A 73 -5.57 4.16 3.75
CA PHE A 73 -5.38 4.02 2.31
C PHE A 73 -5.18 5.39 1.67
N ASP A 74 -6.05 6.35 1.96
CA ASP A 74 -5.99 7.70 1.39
C ASP A 74 -4.66 8.39 1.76
N LYS A 75 -4.23 8.27 3.02
CA LYS A 75 -2.93 8.75 3.50
C LYS A 75 -1.76 8.06 2.81
N ALA A 76 -1.82 6.75 2.62
CA ALA A 76 -0.79 6.03 1.90
C ALA A 76 -0.70 6.47 0.42
N VAL A 77 -1.84 6.73 -0.23
CA VAL A 77 -1.88 7.26 -1.60
C VAL A 77 -1.33 8.69 -1.67
N ALA A 78 -1.67 9.54 -0.69
CA ALA A 78 -1.15 10.90 -0.61
C ALA A 78 0.38 10.89 -0.46
N LEU A 79 0.91 10.10 0.49
CA LEU A 79 2.35 9.96 0.72
C LEU A 79 3.09 9.32 -0.46
N ALA A 80 2.43 8.52 -1.29
CA ALA A 80 3.03 7.92 -2.48
C ALA A 80 3.13 8.89 -3.67
N ARG A 81 2.48 10.05 -3.59
CA ARG A 81 2.45 11.08 -4.64
C ARG A 81 3.31 12.30 -4.30
N ASP A 82 3.70 12.43 -3.03
CA ASP A 82 4.62 13.46 -2.51
C ASP A 82 6.08 13.04 -2.75
#